data_AF-A0A5D2GW15-F1
#
_entry.id   AF-A0A5D2GW15-F1
#
_cell.length_a   1.000
_cell.length_b   1.000
_cell.length_c   1.000
_cell.angle_alpha   90.00
_cell.angle_beta   90.00
_cell.angle_gamma   90.00
#
_symmetry.space_group_name_H-M   'P 1'
#
loop_
_entity.id
_entity.type
_entity.pdbx_description
1 polymer ?
#
loop_
_entity_poly.entity_id
_entity_poly.type
_entity_poly.pdbx_seq_one_letter_code
_entity_poly.pdbx_strand_id
1 'polypeptide(L)'
;MEILKRFYPTAYNLYNRKIPSSPICPRCGFLPESMLHVMTVCGPVVEVWNKLGLSWVLTPQYDNFWDWFEYILWRNCYITCGRIIITLWSLWFARNKFVIEGKRQTIQDISSKIQCFM
;
A
#
# COMPACT_ATOMS: atom_id res chain seq x y z
N MET A 1 -7.91 15.82 -7.35
CA MET A 1 -7.42 14.66 -6.55
C MET A 1 -7.47 14.86 -5.03
N GLU A 2 -7.43 16.08 -4.49
CA GLU A 2 -7.50 16.36 -3.02
C GLU A 2 -8.66 15.66 -2.30
N ILE A 3 -9.84 15.60 -2.93
CA ILE A 3 -11.03 14.97 -2.35
C ILE A 3 -10.76 13.49 -2.03
N LEU A 4 -10.17 12.73 -2.96
CA LEU A 4 -9.93 11.30 -2.81
C LEU A 4 -8.95 10.99 -1.67
N LYS A 5 -7.98 11.88 -1.40
CA LYS A 5 -6.97 11.69 -0.32
C LYS A 5 -7.59 11.36 1.02
N ARG A 6 -8.74 11.97 1.33
CA ARG A 6 -9.41 11.83 2.62
C ARG A 6 -10.31 10.61 2.71
N PHE A 7 -10.68 9.95 1.60
CA PHE A 7 -11.63 8.82 1.60
C PHE A 7 -11.03 7.47 1.93
N TYR A 8 -9.72 7.29 1.76
CA TYR A 8 -9.07 6.03 2.11
C TYR A 8 -9.11 5.81 3.62
N PRO A 9 -9.64 4.66 4.10
CA PRO A 9 -9.77 4.38 5.52
C PRO A 9 -8.45 3.91 6.15
N THR A 10 -7.40 4.72 6.03
CA THR A 10 -6.15 4.53 6.80
C THR A 10 -6.32 5.05 8.23
N ALA A 11 -5.57 4.54 9.19
CA ALA A 11 -5.63 4.99 10.59
C ALA A 11 -5.38 6.50 10.70
N TYR A 12 -4.47 7.06 9.92
CA TYR A 12 -4.26 8.52 9.86
C TYR A 12 -5.51 9.29 9.43
N ASN A 13 -6.17 8.87 8.34
CA ASN A 13 -7.38 9.53 7.85
C ASN A 13 -8.58 9.34 8.79
N LEU A 14 -8.73 8.14 9.34
CA LEU A 14 -9.79 7.84 10.29
C LEU A 14 -9.60 8.63 11.59
N TYR A 15 -8.36 8.75 12.09
CA TYR A 15 -8.02 9.57 13.27
C TYR A 15 -8.39 11.04 13.05
N ASN A 16 -8.05 11.60 11.88
CA ASN A 16 -8.46 12.97 11.52
C ASN A 16 -9.99 13.14 11.43
N ARG A 17 -10.74 12.04 11.24
CA ARG A 17 -12.21 11.99 11.30
C ARG A 17 -12.75 11.67 12.71
N LYS A 18 -11.88 11.55 13.71
CA LYS A 18 -12.20 11.22 15.11
C LYS A 18 -12.86 9.84 15.29
N ILE A 19 -12.49 8.85 14.47
CA ILE A 19 -13.03 7.48 14.54
C ILE A 19 -12.19 6.57 15.48
N PRO A 20 -10.90 6.28 15.20
CA PRO A 20 -10.00 5.58 16.11
C PRO A 20 -9.29 6.54 17.06
N SER A 21 -8.74 6.00 18.14
CA SER A 21 -7.97 6.74 19.14
C SER A 21 -6.52 7.07 18.72
N SER A 22 -5.99 6.41 17.69
CA SER A 22 -4.58 6.56 17.28
C SER A 22 -4.39 6.56 15.76
N PRO A 23 -3.50 7.41 15.21
CA PRO A 23 -3.13 7.40 13.80
C PRO A 23 -2.08 6.33 13.46
N ILE A 24 -1.54 5.63 14.46
CA ILE A 24 -0.44 4.66 14.30
C ILE A 24 -0.92 3.45 13.51
N CYS A 25 -0.06 2.97 12.60
CA CYS A 25 -0.38 1.80 11.78
C CYS A 25 -0.50 0.55 12.65
N PRO A 26 -1.66 -0.13 12.62
CA PRO A 26 -1.87 -1.33 13.44
C PRO A 26 -0.98 -2.51 13.00
N ARG A 27 -0.44 -2.50 11.77
CA ARG A 27 0.44 -3.58 11.27
C ARG A 27 1.86 -3.49 11.81
N CYS A 28 2.44 -2.29 11.83
CA CYS A 28 3.83 -2.08 12.24
C CYS A 28 3.95 -1.54 13.68
N GLY A 29 3.00 -0.74 14.16
CA GLY A 29 3.01 -0.20 15.52
C GLY A 29 3.91 1.03 15.74
N PHE A 30 4.61 1.52 14.72
CA PHE A 30 5.63 2.57 14.88
C PHE A 30 5.31 3.89 14.16
N LEU A 31 4.81 3.83 12.92
CA LEU A 31 4.58 5.01 12.08
C LEU A 31 3.09 5.28 11.87
N PRO A 32 2.67 6.53 11.61
CA PRO A 32 1.31 6.83 11.18
C PRO A 32 0.92 6.04 9.92
N GLU A 33 -0.30 5.51 9.87
CA GLU A 33 -0.79 4.78 8.70
C GLU A 33 -1.18 5.75 7.57
N SER A 34 -0.20 6.17 6.76
CA SER A 34 -0.46 6.84 5.49
C SER A 34 -0.63 5.82 4.35
N MET A 35 -1.24 6.24 3.24
CA MET A 35 -1.35 5.40 2.05
C MET A 35 0.04 5.01 1.52
N LEU A 36 0.96 5.98 1.46
CA LEU A 36 2.34 5.72 1.06
C LEU A 36 2.99 4.69 1.99
N HIS A 37 2.84 4.86 3.31
CA HIS A 37 3.37 3.91 4.30
C HIS A 37 2.87 2.47 4.05
N VAL A 38 1.56 2.32 3.84
CA VAL A 38 0.92 1.03 3.58
C VAL A 38 1.44 0.34 2.31
N MET A 39 1.82 1.13 1.31
CA MET A 39 2.17 0.66 -0.04
C MET A 39 3.66 0.51 -0.30
N THR A 40 4.53 1.18 0.46
CA THR A 40 5.98 1.18 0.18
C THR A 40 6.85 0.67 1.34
N VAL A 41 6.42 0.81 2.59
CA VAL A 41 7.34 0.56 3.74
C VAL A 41 6.76 -0.31 4.86
N CYS A 42 5.47 -0.64 4.85
CA CYS A 42 4.81 -1.33 5.95
C CYS A 42 4.69 -2.86 5.76
N GLY A 43 5.30 -3.66 6.66
CA GLY A 43 5.12 -5.11 6.66
C GLY A 43 5.85 -5.81 5.50
N PRO A 44 5.27 -6.83 4.84
CA PRO A 44 5.96 -7.61 3.80
C PRO A 44 6.17 -6.88 2.47
N VAL A 45 5.85 -5.59 2.41
CA VAL A 45 5.76 -4.78 1.19
C VAL A 45 7.08 -4.78 0.41
N VAL A 46 8.21 -4.55 1.10
CA VAL A 46 9.54 -4.50 0.46
C VAL A 46 9.84 -5.83 -0.24
N GLU A 47 9.56 -6.94 0.44
CA GLU A 47 9.79 -8.29 -0.08
C GLU A 47 8.86 -8.63 -1.25
N VAL A 48 7.61 -8.17 -1.21
CA VAL A 48 6.65 -8.31 -2.33
C VAL A 48 7.15 -7.58 -3.58
N TRP A 49 7.57 -6.32 -3.46
CA TRP A 49 8.10 -5.56 -4.60
C TRP A 49 9.40 -6.16 -5.13
N ASN A 50 10.30 -6.62 -4.25
CA ASN A 50 11.52 -7.33 -4.63
C ASN A 50 11.20 -8.60 -5.44
N LYS A 51 10.26 -9.43 -4.96
CA LYS A 51 9.87 -10.68 -5.62
C LYS A 51 9.25 -10.46 -7.01
N LEU A 52 8.64 -9.30 -7.25
CA LEU A 52 8.10 -8.92 -8.55
C LEU A 52 9.14 -8.31 -9.51
N GLY A 53 10.38 -8.08 -9.05
CA GLY A 53 11.39 -7.34 -9.81
C GLY A 53 11.05 -5.86 -9.98
N LEU A 54 10.27 -5.30 -9.04
CA LEU A 54 9.78 -3.92 -9.07
C LEU A 54 10.28 -3.12 -7.87
N SER A 55 11.38 -3.51 -7.26
CA SER A 55 11.96 -2.86 -6.07
C SER A 55 12.32 -1.38 -6.27
N TRP A 56 12.55 -0.96 -7.52
CA TRP A 56 12.81 0.43 -7.89
C TRP A 56 11.65 1.37 -7.54
N VAL A 57 10.43 0.86 -7.34
CA VAL A 57 9.29 1.68 -6.87
C VAL A 57 9.46 2.19 -5.42
N LEU A 58 10.43 1.64 -4.69
CA LEU A 58 10.69 1.96 -3.28
C LEU A 58 11.68 3.11 -3.09
N THR A 59 12.17 3.72 -4.17
CA THR A 59 13.15 4.81 -4.05
C THR A 59 12.56 5.98 -3.25
N PRO A 60 13.21 6.41 -2.16
CA PRO A 60 12.70 7.45 -1.27
C PRO A 60 12.86 8.80 -1.95
N GLN A 61 11.84 9.21 -2.71
CA GLN A 61 11.84 10.48 -3.43
C GLN A 61 10.51 11.24 -3.34
N TYR A 62 9.53 10.68 -2.62
CA TYR A 62 8.19 11.28 -2.48
C TYR A 62 7.68 11.15 -1.04
N ASP A 63 7.09 12.23 -0.54
CA ASP A 63 6.44 12.28 0.78
C ASP A 63 4.93 11.98 0.70
N ASN A 64 4.38 11.87 -0.51
CA ASN A 64 2.96 11.61 -0.71
C ASN A 64 2.70 10.53 -1.76
N PHE A 65 1.58 9.82 -1.55
CA PHE A 65 1.20 8.67 -2.37
C PHE A 65 0.87 9.07 -3.82
N TRP A 66 0.26 10.23 -4.05
CA TRP A 66 -0.25 10.58 -5.37
C TRP A 66 0.86 11.00 -6.31
N ASP A 67 1.82 11.80 -5.85
CA ASP A 67 2.99 12.17 -6.64
C ASP A 67 3.83 10.93 -6.96
N TRP A 68 3.99 10.03 -5.98
CA TRP A 68 4.62 8.72 -6.18
C TRP A 68 3.87 7.88 -7.23
N PHE A 69 2.55 7.77 -7.10
CA PHE A 69 1.71 6.95 -7.97
C PHE A 69 1.67 7.49 -9.39
N GLU A 70 1.47 8.80 -9.55
CA GLU A 70 1.47 9.47 -10.85
C GLU A 70 2.82 9.32 -11.54
N TYR A 71 3.92 9.60 -10.83
CA TYR A 71 5.27 9.44 -11.37
C TYR A 71 5.50 8.04 -11.92
N ILE A 72 5.15 7.01 -11.14
CA ILE A 72 5.36 5.63 -11.56
C ILE A 72 4.49 5.29 -12.77
N LEU A 73 3.22 5.70 -12.80
CA LEU A 73 2.35 5.38 -13.93
C LEU A 73 2.76 6.09 -15.23
N TRP A 74 3.22 7.34 -15.15
CA TRP A 74 3.65 8.11 -16.31
C TRP A 74 4.95 7.59 -16.96
N ARG A 75 5.81 6.94 -16.17
CA ARG A 75 7.14 6.49 -16.61
C ARG A 75 7.17 5.06 -17.11
N ASN A 76 6.05 4.35 -17.10
CA ASN A 76 5.98 2.92 -17.34
C ASN A 76 4.94 2.56 -18.41
N CYS A 77 5.15 1.43 -19.08
CA CYS A 77 4.20 0.92 -20.06
C CYS A 77 2.96 0.30 -19.38
N TYR A 78 1.90 0.11 -20.16
CA TYR A 78 0.61 -0.39 -19.65
C TYR A 78 0.74 -1.72 -18.88
N ILE A 79 1.62 -2.62 -19.33
CA ILE A 79 1.86 -3.93 -18.68
C ILE A 79 2.42 -3.71 -17.27
N THR A 80 3.48 -2.91 -17.14
CA THR A 80 4.09 -2.60 -15.86
C THR A 80 3.12 -1.86 -14.94
N CYS A 81 2.36 -0.91 -15.48
CA CYS A 81 1.30 -0.21 -14.74
C CYS A 81 0.23 -1.18 -14.21
N GLY A 82 -0.21 -2.16 -15.00
CA GLY A 82 -1.14 -3.20 -14.55
C GLY A 82 -0.59 -3.99 -13.37
N ARG A 83 0.68 -4.43 -13.45
CA ARG A 83 1.35 -5.17 -12.35
C ARG A 83 1.43 -4.32 -11.08
N ILE A 84 1.73 -3.03 -11.20
CA ILE A 84 1.77 -2.10 -10.06
C ILE A 84 0.39 -1.93 -9.43
N ILE A 85 -0.65 -1.71 -10.24
CA ILE A 85 -2.02 -1.52 -9.75
C ILE A 85 -2.53 -2.78 -9.03
N ILE A 86 -2.31 -3.97 -9.59
CA ILE A 86 -2.68 -5.25 -8.97
C ILE A 86 -1.94 -5.44 -7.64
N THR A 87 -0.65 -5.07 -7.60
CA THR A 87 0.17 -5.15 -6.39
C THR A 87 -0.36 -4.22 -5.30
N LEU A 88 -0.65 -2.96 -5.63
CA LEU A 88 -1.24 -1.98 -4.72
C LEU A 88 -2.57 -2.48 -4.15
N TRP A 89 -3.45 -3.00 -5.00
CA TRP A 89 -4.72 -3.56 -4.56
C TRP A 89 -4.52 -4.78 -3.65
N SER A 90 -3.58 -5.68 -3.97
CA SER A 90 -3.29 -6.85 -3.15
C SER A 90 -2.70 -6.50 -1.78
N LEU A 91 -1.83 -5.48 -1.72
CA LEU A 91 -1.30 -4.94 -0.46
C LEU A 91 -2.39 -4.27 0.39
N TRP A 92 -3.29 -3.52 -0.25
CA TRP A 92 -4.47 -2.93 0.42
C TRP A 92 -5.38 -4.01 0.99
N PHE A 93 -5.64 -5.05 0.20
CA PHE A 93 -6.45 -6.19 0.62
C PHE A 93 -5.83 -6.90 1.82
N ALA A 94 -4.52 -7.15 1.80
CA ALA A 94 -3.81 -7.75 2.92
C ALA A 94 -3.86 -6.88 4.19
N ARG A 95 -3.78 -5.55 4.02
CA ARG A 95 -4.01 -4.60 5.13
C ARG A 95 -5.41 -4.77 5.71
N ASN A 96 -6.45 -4.81 4.86
CA ASN A 96 -7.83 -4.93 5.33
C ASN A 96 -8.11 -6.26 6.01
N LYS A 97 -7.54 -7.37 5.50
CA LYS A 97 -7.58 -8.68 6.19
C LYS A 97 -7.05 -8.59 7.61
N PHE A 98 -5.95 -7.86 7.81
CA PHE A 98 -5.40 -7.69 9.15
C PHE A 98 -6.25 -6.75 10.02
N VAL A 99 -6.58 -5.56 9.52
CA VAL A 99 -7.27 -4.53 10.32
C VAL A 99 -8.72 -4.91 10.66
N ILE A 100 -9.42 -5.58 9.75
CA ILE A 100 -10.84 -5.91 9.91
C ILE A 100 -11.02 -7.32 10.47
N GLU A 101 -10.25 -8.31 9.98
CA GLU A 101 -10.42 -9.72 10.37
C GLU A 101 -9.35 -10.23 11.35
N GLY A 102 -8.34 -9.42 11.69
CA GLY A 102 -7.21 -9.85 12.51
C GLY A 102 -6.26 -10.83 11.82
N LYS A 103 -6.41 -11.08 10.50
CA LYS A 103 -5.66 -12.09 9.77
C LYS A 103 -4.45 -11.50 9.07
N ARG A 104 -3.25 -11.93 9.48
CA ARG A 104 -2.01 -11.60 8.76
C ARG A 104 -1.93 -12.40 7.45
N GLN A 105 -1.38 -11.78 6.42
CA GLN A 105 -1.11 -12.42 5.14
C GLN A 105 0.40 -12.55 4.98
N THR A 106 0.87 -13.72 4.54
CA THR A 106 2.27 -13.95 4.22
C THR A 106 2.62 -13.33 2.87
N ILE A 107 3.91 -13.20 2.59
CA ILE A 107 4.40 -12.77 1.27
C ILE A 107 3.90 -13.73 0.18
N GLN A 108 3.82 -15.03 0.49
CA GLN A 108 3.32 -16.03 -0.44
C GLN A 108 1.84 -15.82 -0.74
N ASP A 109 1.00 -15.58 0.27
CA ASP A 109 -0.43 -15.29 0.07
C ASP A 109 -0.64 -14.07 -0.84
N ILE A 110 0.12 -13.01 -0.59
CA ILE A 110 0.06 -11.78 -1.39
C ILE A 110 0.56 -12.05 -2.81
N SER A 111 1.69 -12.75 -2.97
CA SER A 111 2.27 -13.05 -4.28
C SER A 111 1.34 -13.91 -5.14
N SER A 112 0.77 -14.96 -4.55
CA SER A 112 -0.20 -15.84 -5.22
C SER A 112 -1.43 -15.05 -5.67
N LYS A 113 -1.89 -14.10 -4.85
CA LYS A 113 -2.99 -13.22 -5.21
C LYS A 113 -2.64 -12.37 -6.43
N ILE A 114 -1.46 -11.74 -6.45
CA ILE A 114 -1.01 -10.92 -7.59
C ILE A 114 -0.90 -11.75 -8.87
N GLN A 115 -0.35 -12.97 -8.78
CA GLN A 115 -0.26 -13.91 -9.91
C GLN A 115 -1.62 -14.34 -10.46
N CYS A 116 -2.67 -14.41 -9.63
CA CYS A 116 -4.02 -14.75 -10.08
C CYS A 116 -4.67 -13.65 -10.96
N PHE A 117 -4.16 -12.41 -10.89
CA PHE A 117 -4.70 -11.26 -11.64
C PHE A 117 -3.76 -10.77 -12.75
N MET A 118 -2.55 -11.32 -12.86
CA MET A 118 -1.59 -11.07 -13.96
C MET A 118 -1.81 -12.06 -15.08
#